data_AF-A0A932A111-F1
#
_entry.id   AF-A0A932A111-F1
#
_cell.length_a   1.000
_cell.length_b   1.000
_cell.length_c   1.000
_cell.angle_alpha   90.00
_cell.angle_beta   90.00
_cell.angle_gamma   90.00
#
_symmetry.space_group_name_H-M   'P 1'
#
loop_
_entity.id
_entity.type
_entity.pdbx_description
1 polymer ?
#
loop_
_entity_poly.entity_id
_entity_poly.type
_entity_poly.pdbx_seq_one_letter_code
_entity_poly.pdbx_strand_id
1 'polypeptide(L)'
;MKFFFQKSKKSIGSFGEVEKQIEEIQTRIDELSHSLEELSSQMKKAISRIAVIRFNPFREVGGDQSFTISFLDEENNGVVVTSHYLHDSTRVYAKSIKNGTSEYSLSEEEKQAIEKAHSSKPETKNSRSVAV
;
A
#
# COMPACT_ATOMS: atom_id res chain seq x y z
N MET A 1 17.84 73.64 20.73
CA MET A 1 17.57 72.46 21.59
C MET A 1 16.45 71.68 20.91
N LYS A 2 16.80 70.67 20.07
CA LYS A 2 16.87 69.22 20.37
C LYS A 2 15.53 68.61 20.81
N PHE A 3 15.25 67.42 20.27
CA PHE A 3 14.22 66.41 20.59
C PHE A 3 13.15 66.22 19.50
N PHE A 4 12.90 65.03 18.95
CA PHE A 4 13.65 63.77 18.99
C PHE A 4 13.06 62.88 17.89
N PHE A 5 13.93 62.40 17.02
CA PHE A 5 13.67 61.50 15.92
C PHE A 5 13.50 60.08 16.47
N GLN A 6 12.28 59.64 16.77
CA GLN A 6 12.06 58.30 17.36
C GLN A 6 10.76 57.64 16.90
N LYS A 7 10.59 57.49 15.57
CA LYS A 7 9.53 56.61 15.05
C LYS A 7 9.90 56.00 13.69
N SER A 8 10.94 55.16 13.62
CA SER A 8 11.20 54.37 12.41
C SER A 8 12.03 53.08 12.56
N LYS A 9 12.14 52.46 13.74
CA LYS A 9 12.99 51.26 13.93
C LYS A 9 12.29 49.96 14.37
N LYS A 10 10.96 49.93 14.51
CA LYS A 10 10.24 48.75 15.03
C LYS A 10 9.49 47.89 14.00
N SER A 11 9.39 48.31 12.73
CA SER A 11 8.66 47.54 11.69
C SER A 11 9.54 46.63 10.82
N ILE A 12 10.86 46.87 10.78
CA ILE A 12 11.78 46.14 9.88
C ILE A 12 12.16 44.76 10.43
N GLY A 13 12.20 44.59 11.76
CA GLY A 13 12.49 43.29 12.38
C GLY A 13 11.39 42.24 12.19
N SER A 14 10.12 42.67 12.16
CA SER A 14 8.97 41.75 12.02
C SER A 14 8.83 41.19 10.61
N PHE A 15 9.22 41.94 9.57
CA PHE A 15 9.05 41.49 8.19
C PHE A 15 10.10 40.46 7.78
N GLY A 16 11.37 40.67 8.14
CA GLY A 16 12.44 39.69 7.89
C GLY A 16 12.26 38.40 8.70
N GLU A 17 11.64 38.47 9.88
CA GLU A 17 11.31 37.29 10.69
C GLU A 17 10.17 36.47 10.06
N VAL A 18 9.18 37.14 9.46
CA VAL A 18 8.12 36.49 8.67
C VAL A 18 8.67 35.89 7.38
N GLU A 19 9.57 36.59 6.68
CA GLU A 19 10.24 36.09 5.47
C GLU A 19 11.02 34.80 5.76
N LYS A 20 11.79 34.79 6.85
CA LYS A 20 12.50 33.59 7.31
C LYS A 20 11.54 32.44 7.67
N GLN A 21 10.42 32.73 8.35
CA GLN A 21 9.42 31.72 8.65
C GLN A 21 8.77 31.14 7.38
N ILE A 22 8.55 31.96 6.35
CA ILE A 22 8.03 31.51 5.06
C ILE A 22 9.03 30.57 4.39
N GLU A 23 10.33 30.90 4.39
CA GLU A 23 11.39 30.03 3.84
C GLU A 23 11.49 28.70 4.61
N GLU A 24 11.41 28.74 5.94
CA GLU A 24 11.41 27.54 6.78
C GLU A 24 10.18 26.66 6.53
N ILE A 25 9.00 27.27 6.34
CA ILE A 25 7.77 26.54 5.99
C ILE A 25 7.87 25.92 4.60
N GLN A 26 8.38 26.65 3.60
CA GLN A 26 8.58 26.12 2.25
C GLN A 26 9.51 24.91 2.27
N THR A 27 10.64 25.02 2.97
CA THR A 27 11.59 23.92 3.12
C THR A 27 10.93 22.68 3.75
N ARG A 28 10.14 22.87 4.82
CA ARG A 28 9.40 21.77 5.45
C ARG A 28 8.34 21.17 4.54
N ILE A 29 7.66 21.97 3.73
CA ILE A 29 6.69 21.48 2.75
C ILE A 29 7.37 20.59 1.72
N ASP A 30 8.55 20.99 1.24
CA ASP A 30 9.33 20.20 0.27
C ASP A 30 9.80 18.87 0.90
N GLU A 31 10.32 18.90 2.13
CA GLU A 31 10.72 17.70 2.88
C GLU A 31 9.55 16.73 3.11
N LEU A 32 8.39 17.25 3.52
CA LEU A 32 7.18 16.45 3.74
C LEU A 32 6.67 15.87 2.42
N SER A 33 6.70 16.64 1.34
CA SER A 33 6.29 16.17 0.01
C SER A 33 7.17 15.01 -0.45
N HIS A 34 8.49 15.13 -0.28
CA HIS A 34 9.41 14.05 -0.62
C HIS A 34 9.20 12.80 0.23
N SER A 35 8.97 12.97 1.53
CA SER A 35 8.67 11.87 2.45
C SER A 35 7.37 11.14 2.07
N LEU A 36 6.34 11.89 1.64
CA LEU A 36 5.08 11.33 1.17
C LEU A 36 5.24 10.55 -0.15
N GLU A 37 6.07 11.05 -1.07
CA GLU A 37 6.40 10.35 -2.31
C GLU A 37 7.11 9.02 -2.02
N GLU A 38 8.09 9.03 -1.11
CA GLU A 38 8.79 7.82 -0.71
C GLU A 38 7.85 6.81 -0.06
N LEU A 39 7.02 7.24 0.90
CA LEU A 39 6.04 6.38 1.56
C LEU A 39 5.05 5.79 0.56
N SER A 40 4.54 6.61 -0.37
CA SER A 40 3.65 6.16 -1.45
C SER A 40 4.31 5.09 -2.32
N SER A 41 5.59 5.28 -2.67
CA SER A 41 6.36 4.30 -3.43
C SER A 41 6.54 2.98 -2.68
N GLN A 42 6.82 3.04 -1.37
CA GLN A 42 6.94 1.85 -0.52
C GLN A 42 5.60 1.12 -0.38
N MET A 43 4.49 1.86 -0.22
CA MET A 43 3.14 1.29 -0.10
C MET A 43 2.73 0.50 -1.35
N LYS A 44 3.13 0.92 -2.55
CA LYS A 44 2.84 0.18 -3.79
C LYS A 44 3.42 -1.22 -3.80
N LYS A 45 4.56 -1.42 -3.13
CA LYS A 45 5.27 -2.71 -3.00
C LYS A 45 4.84 -3.52 -1.79
N ALA A 46 4.02 -2.95 -0.91
CA ALA A 46 3.46 -3.68 0.22
C ALA A 46 2.36 -4.64 -0.26
N ILE A 47 2.29 -5.83 0.36
CA ILE A 47 1.19 -6.76 0.12
C ILE A 47 -0.11 -6.11 0.60
N SER A 48 -0.99 -5.81 -0.35
CA SER A 48 -2.25 -5.10 -0.11
C SER A 48 -3.46 -5.85 -0.68
N ARG A 49 -3.22 -6.86 -1.52
CA ARG A 49 -4.24 -7.66 -2.20
C ARG A 49 -4.12 -9.11 -1.76
N ILE A 50 -5.11 -9.58 -1.00
CA ILE A 50 -5.12 -10.91 -0.42
C ILE A 50 -6.44 -11.60 -0.77
N ALA A 51 -6.36 -12.84 -1.23
CA ALA A 51 -7.54 -13.66 -1.45
C ALA A 51 -7.30 -15.11 -1.07
N VAL A 52 -8.37 -15.75 -0.58
CA VAL A 52 -8.39 -17.16 -0.20
C VAL A 52 -9.45 -17.88 -1.02
N ILE A 53 -9.06 -19.04 -1.55
CA ILE A 53 -9.92 -20.03 -2.17
C ILE A 53 -9.80 -21.32 -1.35
N ARG A 54 -10.92 -21.91 -0.97
CA ARG A 54 -10.98 -23.23 -0.33
C ARG A 54 -11.53 -24.23 -1.33
N PHE A 55 -10.99 -25.43 -1.32
CA PHE A 55 -11.36 -26.47 -2.27
C PHE A 55 -11.13 -27.86 -1.69
N ASN A 56 -11.64 -28.85 -2.41
CA ASN A 56 -11.43 -30.25 -2.12
C ASN A 56 -10.77 -30.95 -3.33
N PRO A 57 -9.46 -31.27 -3.26
CA PRO A 57 -8.76 -31.93 -4.37
C PRO A 57 -9.18 -33.39 -4.55
N PHE A 58 -9.78 -34.02 -3.53
CA PHE A 58 -10.19 -35.42 -3.55
C PHE A 58 -11.65 -35.51 -3.11
N ARG A 59 -12.58 -35.63 -4.07
CA ARG A 59 -14.04 -35.66 -3.85
C ARG A 59 -14.54 -36.73 -2.86
N GLU A 60 -13.67 -37.63 -2.39
CA GLU A 60 -13.95 -38.72 -1.46
C GLU A 60 -13.84 -38.32 0.02
N VAL A 61 -13.10 -37.26 0.35
CA VAL A 61 -12.93 -36.77 1.73
C VAL A 61 -13.88 -35.60 1.95
N GLY A 62 -14.79 -35.67 2.92
CA GLY A 62 -15.71 -34.58 3.21
C GLY A 62 -14.99 -33.30 3.67
N GLY A 63 -15.32 -32.16 3.05
CA GLY A 63 -14.91 -30.81 3.47
C GLY A 63 -13.85 -30.13 2.59
N ASP A 64 -13.96 -28.80 2.43
CA ASP A 64 -12.99 -27.96 1.70
C ASP A 64 -11.79 -27.62 2.59
N GLN A 65 -11.00 -28.63 2.94
CA GLN A 65 -9.85 -28.50 3.84
C GLN A 65 -8.57 -28.05 3.15
N SER A 66 -8.51 -28.16 1.81
CA SER A 66 -7.42 -27.59 1.03
C SER A 66 -7.71 -26.11 0.75
N PHE A 67 -6.64 -25.34 0.57
CA PHE A 67 -6.76 -23.92 0.31
C PHE A 67 -5.63 -23.39 -0.54
N THR A 68 -5.91 -22.28 -1.22
CA THR A 68 -4.91 -21.45 -1.87
C THR A 68 -5.08 -20.01 -1.41
N ILE A 69 -3.97 -19.38 -1.05
CA ILE A 69 -3.92 -17.97 -0.64
C ILE A 69 -3.01 -17.23 -1.60
N SER A 70 -3.50 -16.16 -2.19
CA SER A 70 -2.71 -15.22 -2.98
C SER A 70 -2.37 -13.99 -2.14
N PHE A 71 -1.09 -13.62 -2.14
CA PHE A 71 -0.56 -12.41 -1.51
C PHE A 71 0.09 -11.56 -2.60
N LEU A 72 -0.52 -10.44 -2.96
CA LEU A 72 -0.03 -9.56 -4.03
C LEU A 72 0.09 -8.11 -3.56
N ASP A 73 1.06 -7.40 -4.13
CA ASP A 73 1.20 -5.95 -4.05
C ASP A 73 0.32 -5.24 -5.10
N GLU A 74 0.47 -3.91 -5.23
CA GLU A 74 -0.32 -3.15 -6.21
C GLU A 74 0.07 -3.41 -7.67
N GLU A 75 1.32 -3.85 -7.88
CA GLU A 75 1.90 -4.20 -9.18
C GLU A 75 1.69 -5.68 -9.54
N ASN A 76 1.00 -6.43 -8.68
CA ASN A 76 0.70 -7.85 -8.81
C ASN A 76 1.93 -8.76 -8.71
N ASN A 77 2.92 -8.33 -7.93
CA ASN A 77 4.01 -9.18 -7.51
C ASN A 77 3.72 -9.75 -6.12
N GLY A 78 4.25 -10.94 -5.85
CA GLY A 78 4.13 -11.56 -4.54
C GLY A 78 4.23 -13.07 -4.61
N VAL A 79 3.34 -13.77 -3.92
CA VAL A 79 3.40 -15.22 -3.75
C VAL A 79 1.99 -15.81 -3.66
N VAL A 80 1.82 -16.99 -4.24
CA VAL A 80 0.65 -17.84 -4.00
C VAL A 80 1.08 -19.05 -3.18
N VAL A 81 0.33 -19.35 -2.13
CA VAL A 81 0.57 -20.47 -1.22
C VAL A 81 -0.59 -21.42 -1.30
N THR A 82 -0.32 -22.68 -1.64
CA THR A 82 -1.33 -23.73 -1.79
C THR A 82 -1.07 -24.83 -0.78
N SER A 83 -2.11 -25.21 -0.04
CA SER A 83 -2.11 -26.32 0.90
C SER A 83 -3.07 -27.39 0.43
N HIS A 84 -2.52 -28.57 0.10
CA HIS A 84 -3.30 -29.77 -0.19
C HIS A 84 -3.42 -30.61 1.06
N TYR A 85 -4.64 -30.79 1.53
CA TYR A 85 -4.97 -31.73 2.59
C TYR A 85 -5.15 -33.13 2.01
N LEU A 86 -4.44 -34.11 2.57
CA LEU A 86 -4.62 -35.53 2.36
C LEU A 86 -5.00 -36.15 3.72
N HIS A 87 -5.62 -37.34 3.70
CA HIS A 87 -6.09 -38.00 4.93
C HIS A 87 -5.03 -38.08 6.04
N ASP A 88 -3.80 -38.46 5.67
CA ASP A 88 -2.68 -38.68 6.61
C ASP A 88 -1.59 -37.61 6.55
N SER A 89 -1.72 -36.60 5.68
CA SER A 89 -0.67 -35.58 5.52
C SER A 89 -1.16 -34.30 4.87
N THR A 90 -0.45 -33.19 5.10
CA THR A 90 -0.68 -31.93 4.40
C THR A 90 0.57 -31.56 3.63
N ARG A 91 0.41 -31.12 2.37
CA ARG A 91 1.51 -30.60 1.56
C ARG A 91 1.28 -29.14 1.25
N VAL A 92 2.29 -28.31 1.53
CA VAL A 92 2.22 -26.87 1.29
C VAL A 92 3.28 -26.49 0.27
N TYR A 93 2.86 -25.72 -0.73
CA TYR A 93 3.70 -25.23 -1.81
C TYR A 93 3.56 -23.72 -1.92
N ALA A 94 4.62 -23.05 -2.34
CA ALA A 94 4.61 -21.63 -2.65
C ALA A 94 5.19 -21.39 -4.03
N LYS A 95 4.54 -20.54 -4.81
CA LYS A 95 5.02 -20.09 -6.13
C LYS A 95 5.12 -18.58 -6.13
N SER A 96 6.26 -18.06 -6.57
CA SER A 96 6.44 -16.62 -6.77
C SER A 96 5.55 -16.14 -7.91
N ILE A 97 4.97 -14.96 -7.73
CA ILE A 97 4.17 -14.26 -8.72
C ILE A 97 4.91 -12.98 -9.11
N LYS A 98 5.07 -12.77 -10.41
CA LYS A 98 5.62 -11.55 -11.01
C LYS A 98 4.64 -11.05 -12.06
N ASN A 99 4.18 -9.81 -11.91
CA ASN A 99 3.19 -9.18 -12.77
C ASN A 99 1.93 -10.06 -13.02
N GLY A 100 1.44 -10.75 -11.97
CA GLY A 100 0.28 -11.64 -12.05
C GLY A 100 0.53 -13.02 -12.67
N THR A 101 1.78 -13.37 -12.99
CA THR A 101 2.15 -14.66 -13.60
C THR A 101 3.24 -15.38 -12.79
N SER A 102 3.43 -16.67 -13.03
CA SER A 102 4.49 -17.47 -12.39
C SER A 102 5.33 -18.18 -13.45
N GLU A 103 6.59 -18.45 -13.13
CA GLU A 103 7.47 -19.30 -13.93
C GLU A 103 6.98 -20.77 -13.92
N TYR A 104 6.29 -21.17 -12.85
CA TYR A 104 5.71 -22.50 -12.71
C TYR A 104 4.25 -22.51 -13.16
N SER A 105 3.78 -23.63 -13.69
CA SER A 105 2.37 -23.80 -14.05
C SER A 105 1.47 -23.64 -12.82
N LEU A 106 0.45 -22.79 -12.94
CA LEU A 106 -0.53 -22.53 -11.90
C LEU A 106 -1.73 -23.47 -12.02
N SER A 107 -2.23 -23.98 -10.90
CA SER A 107 -3.50 -24.71 -10.85
C SER A 107 -4.68 -23.75 -11.08
N GLU A 108 -5.88 -24.29 -11.31
CA GLU A 108 -7.08 -23.46 -11.49
C GLU A 108 -7.43 -22.70 -10.21
N GLU A 109 -7.23 -23.31 -9.04
CA GLU A 109 -7.45 -22.68 -7.73
C GLU A 109 -6.44 -21.55 -7.47
N GLU A 110 -5.19 -21.73 -7.90
CA GLU A 110 -4.15 -20.68 -7.83
C GLU A 110 -4.48 -19.49 -8.74
N LYS A 111 -4.91 -19.75 -9.97
CA LYS A 111 -5.36 -18.69 -10.90
C LYS A 111 -6.55 -17.93 -10.33
N GLN A 112 -7.55 -18.64 -9.80
CA GLN A 112 -8.72 -18.03 -9.18
C GLN A 112 -8.35 -17.19 -7.95
N ALA A 113 -7.42 -17.65 -7.12
CA ALA A 113 -6.96 -16.88 -5.97
C ALA A 113 -6.24 -15.59 -6.40
N ILE A 114 -5.40 -15.67 -7.43
CA ILE A 114 -4.73 -14.50 -8.02
C ILE A 114 -5.75 -13.51 -8.58
N GLU A 115 -6.68 -13.97 -9.41
CA GLU A 115 -7.76 -13.14 -9.99
C GLU A 115 -8.62 -12.47 -8.91
N LYS A 116 -8.98 -13.22 -7.86
CA LYS A 116 -9.74 -12.69 -6.74
C LYS A 116 -8.96 -11.64 -5.95
N ALA A 117 -7.65 -11.81 -5.77
CA ALA A 117 -6.80 -10.79 -5.15
C ALA A 117 -6.67 -9.55 -6.04
N HIS A 118 -6.60 -9.70 -7.37
CA HIS A 118 -6.59 -8.57 -8.29
C HIS A 118 -7.87 -7.72 -8.21
N SER A 119 -9.02 -8.38 -8.09
CA SER A 119 -10.33 -7.72 -8.02
C SER A 119 -10.62 -7.14 -6.63
N SER A 120 -9.94 -7.58 -5.58
CA SER A 120 -10.10 -7.08 -4.21
C SER A 120 -9.42 -5.73 -3.96
N LYS A 121 -9.35 -4.83 -4.96
CA LYS A 121 -8.78 -3.48 -4.76
C LYS A 121 -9.37 -2.87 -3.48
N PRO A 122 -8.54 -2.35 -2.56
CA PRO A 122 -9.06 -1.63 -1.42
C PRO A 122 -9.89 -0.47 -1.96
N GLU A 123 -11.19 -0.43 -1.62
CA GLU A 123 -12.05 0.71 -1.95
C GLU A 123 -11.41 1.97 -1.36
N THR A 124 -10.78 2.79 -2.20
CA THR A 124 -10.44 4.15 -1.82
C THR A 124 -11.75 4.93 -1.71
N LYS A 125 -12.39 4.89 -0.54
CA LYS A 125 -13.48 5.80 -0.17
C LYS A 125 -12.91 7.22 -0.02
N ASN A 126 -12.56 7.85 -1.14
CA ASN A 126 -12.30 9.28 -1.19
C ASN A 126 -13.32 9.97 -2.10
N SER A 127 -14.56 10.01 -1.61
CA SER A 127 -15.62 10.87 -2.13
C SER A 127 -16.49 11.38 -0.97
N ARG A 128 -15.85 11.92 0.08
CA ARG A 128 -16.49 12.99 0.84
C ARG A 128 -16.12 14.29 0.16
N SER A 129 -16.97 14.66 -0.80
CA SER A 129 -17.11 16.03 -1.28
C SER A 129 -17.15 16.94 -0.05
N VAL A 130 -16.11 17.75 0.15
CA VAL A 130 -16.17 18.89 1.05
C VAL A 130 -17.01 19.92 0.32
N ALA A 131 -18.32 19.80 0.48
CA ALA A 131 -19.29 20.82 0.16
C ALA A 131 -19.93 21.25 1.47
N VAL A 132 -19.29 22.21 2.14
CA VAL A 132 -19.91 23.18 3.04
C VAL A 132 -19.22 24.50 2.83
#